data_AF-A0A847H6Z5-F1
#
_entry.id   AF-A0A847H6Z5-F1
#
_cell.length_a   1.000
_cell.length_b   1.000
_cell.length_c   1.000
_cell.angle_alpha   90.00
_cell.angle_beta   90.00
_cell.angle_gamma   90.00
#
_symmetry.space_group_name_H-M   'P 1'
#
loop_
_entity.id
_entity.type
_entity.pdbx_description
1 polymer ?
#
loop_
_entity_poly.entity_id
_entity_poly.type
_entity_poly.pdbx_seq_one_letter_code
_entity_poly.pdbx_strand_id
1 'polypeptide(L)'
;GHADIHPNCIHSIVPFFEQFADDLDEIVKQSNRPFELDPKKKSQLDAYYAEQKVKAQRRADYRLWEKSKTLAPDDAPKTFSGFRAMKRADSERYQQLRMKMERPPQVVINENMQEVLTKYTSGGYIDICDYSQYLEDPSGLRYSGDVEFYKNKLLPSIPEKTMKDTVELMGLIKNQNPSKTTLYRIENRYREYKKGEELRWGIKSFSRDESFIDRALDMSDEGFIFDGRSIFGKDITIYKTKGMHKSLDVSKFSKYNQSESLVVGRYKIVDVERITYQKPVIQNFDEAIKMGKYEEFISKKGNLTYREISTGKTYTPQRMKGEKFVKGEIADMDKYYEEERNFLNKTIVTIEEVTP
;
A
#
# COMPACT_ATOMS: atom_id res chain seq x y z
N GLY A 1 40.30 -12.81 -34.94
CA GLY A 1 39.87 -12.60 -36.32
C GLY A 1 38.38 -12.80 -36.44
N HIS A 2 37.60 -11.74 -36.27
CA HIS A 2 36.13 -11.74 -36.38
C HIS A 2 35.68 -10.46 -37.09
N ALA A 3 36.28 -10.13 -38.25
CA ALA A 3 35.93 -8.89 -38.94
C ALA A 3 34.80 -9.05 -39.97
N ASP A 4 34.68 -10.20 -40.65
CA ASP A 4 33.77 -10.29 -41.83
C ASP A 4 32.71 -11.40 -41.76
N ILE A 5 32.63 -12.15 -40.65
CA ILE A 5 31.72 -13.29 -40.47
C ILE A 5 30.92 -13.08 -39.19
N HIS A 6 29.64 -12.72 -39.30
CA HIS A 6 28.81 -12.53 -38.11
C HIS A 6 28.49 -13.86 -37.41
N PRO A 7 28.46 -13.86 -36.06
CA PRO A 7 28.15 -15.05 -35.27
C PRO A 7 26.69 -15.50 -35.48
N ASN A 8 26.48 -16.81 -35.44
CA ASN A 8 25.19 -17.44 -35.74
C ASN A 8 24.71 -17.16 -37.17
N CYS A 9 25.56 -17.43 -38.17
CA CYS A 9 25.13 -17.70 -39.55
C CYS A 9 26.05 -18.71 -40.21
N ILE A 10 25.52 -19.37 -41.24
CA ILE A 10 26.25 -20.32 -42.06
C ILE A 10 26.87 -19.54 -43.20
N HIS A 11 28.20 -19.59 -43.28
CA HIS A 11 28.97 -18.94 -44.33
C HIS A 11 29.61 -20.01 -45.19
N SER A 12 29.52 -19.85 -46.52
CA SER A 12 30.25 -20.67 -47.48
C SER A 12 31.17 -19.74 -48.25
N ILE A 13 32.48 -19.90 -48.04
CA ILE A 13 33.51 -19.10 -48.70
C ILE A 13 34.21 -20.00 -49.69
N VAL A 14 34.18 -19.62 -50.97
CA VAL A 14 34.83 -20.36 -52.05
C VAL A 14 35.85 -19.43 -52.71
N PRO A 15 37.12 -19.85 -52.85
CA PRO A 15 38.12 -19.02 -53.54
C PRO A 15 37.77 -18.90 -55.02
N PHE A 16 37.93 -17.68 -55.56
CA PHE A 16 37.72 -17.38 -56.97
C PHE A 16 39.04 -16.91 -57.60
N PHE A 17 39.35 -17.41 -58.79
CA PHE A 17 40.59 -17.13 -59.51
C PHE A 17 40.26 -16.59 -60.90
N GLU A 18 40.42 -15.28 -61.09
CA GLU A 18 40.05 -14.57 -62.33
C GLU A 18 40.73 -15.13 -63.58
N GLN A 19 41.98 -15.57 -63.46
CA GLN A 19 42.78 -16.11 -64.57
C GLN A 19 42.19 -17.38 -65.22
N PHE A 20 41.21 -18.01 -64.57
CA PHE A 20 40.51 -19.19 -65.08
C PHE A 20 39.04 -18.91 -65.44
N ALA A 21 38.62 -17.64 -65.44
CA ALA A 21 37.27 -17.25 -65.82
C ALA A 21 37.16 -17.07 -67.34
N ASP A 22 36.18 -17.76 -67.95
CA ASP A 22 35.90 -17.64 -69.39
C ASP A 22 35.29 -16.26 -69.74
N ASP A 23 34.43 -15.72 -68.87
CA ASP A 23 33.78 -14.41 -69.01
C ASP A 23 33.52 -13.80 -67.63
N LEU A 24 34.27 -12.74 -67.30
CA LEU A 24 34.16 -12.04 -66.02
C LEU A 24 32.85 -11.26 -65.88
N ASP A 25 32.35 -10.65 -66.97
CA ASP A 25 31.16 -9.79 -66.92
C ASP A 25 29.91 -10.64 -66.65
N GLU A 26 29.81 -11.82 -67.25
CA GLU A 26 28.72 -12.75 -67.00
C GLU A 26 28.76 -13.33 -65.58
N ILE A 27 29.95 -13.62 -65.04
CA ILE A 27 30.13 -14.08 -63.64
C ILE A 27 29.69 -13.00 -62.64
N VAL A 28 30.03 -11.73 -62.89
CA VAL A 28 29.58 -10.59 -62.07
C VAL A 28 28.06 -10.46 -62.12
N LYS A 29 27.46 -10.62 -63.30
CA LYS A 29 26.01 -10.58 -63.50
C LYS A 29 25.29 -11.71 -62.77
N GLN A 30 25.86 -12.92 -62.79
CA GLN A 30 25.34 -14.07 -62.04
C GLN A 30 25.48 -13.90 -60.52
N SER A 31 26.55 -13.25 -60.05
CA SER A 31 26.77 -13.00 -58.62
C SER A 31 25.83 -11.93 -58.04
N ASN A 32 25.45 -10.95 -58.87
CA ASN A 32 24.52 -9.86 -58.49
C ASN A 32 23.03 -10.19 -58.72
N ARG A 33 22.70 -11.42 -59.10
CA ARG A 33 21.30 -11.81 -59.30
C ARG A 33 20.50 -11.75 -57.98
N PRO A 34 19.19 -11.47 -58.04
CA PRO A 34 18.33 -11.55 -56.87
C PRO A 34 18.44 -12.91 -56.17
N PHE A 35 18.38 -12.92 -54.85
CA PHE A 35 18.38 -14.16 -54.07
C PHE A 35 17.04 -14.89 -54.22
N GLU A 36 16.89 -15.66 -55.30
CA GLU A 36 15.79 -16.59 -55.46
C GLU A 36 16.07 -17.87 -54.66
N LEU A 37 15.20 -18.14 -53.68
CA LEU A 37 15.29 -19.34 -52.85
C LEU A 37 14.56 -20.48 -53.53
N ASP A 38 15.33 -21.39 -54.12
CA ASP A 38 14.88 -22.75 -54.47
C ASP A 38 14.13 -23.36 -53.26
N PRO A 39 12.97 -24.04 -53.47
CA PRO A 39 12.27 -24.79 -52.43
C PRO A 39 13.16 -25.58 -51.47
N LYS A 40 14.25 -26.20 -51.95
CA LYS A 40 15.21 -26.92 -51.11
C LYS A 40 16.00 -26.00 -50.18
N LYS A 41 16.44 -24.84 -50.67
CA LYS A 41 17.13 -23.81 -49.87
C LYS A 41 16.20 -23.16 -48.86
N LYS A 42 14.92 -23.01 -49.19
CA LYS A 42 13.89 -22.53 -48.25
C LYS A 42 13.72 -23.49 -47.07
N SER A 43 13.65 -24.80 -47.32
CA SER A 43 13.58 -25.81 -46.26
C SER A 43 14.80 -25.79 -45.33
N GLN A 44 16.01 -25.60 -45.88
CA GLN A 44 17.23 -25.45 -45.08
C GLN A 44 17.20 -24.18 -44.21
N LEU A 45 16.70 -23.08 -44.76
CA LEU A 45 16.55 -21.81 -44.04
C LEU A 45 15.54 -21.92 -42.88
N ASP A 46 14.41 -22.59 -43.12
CA ASP A 46 13.39 -22.81 -42.10
C ASP A 46 13.92 -23.69 -40.96
N ALA A 47 14.65 -24.76 -41.29
CA ALA A 47 15.32 -25.62 -40.32
C ALA A 47 16.36 -24.83 -39.50
N TYR A 48 17.13 -23.97 -40.16
CA TYR A 48 18.09 -23.09 -39.52
C TYR A 48 17.43 -22.13 -38.52
N TYR A 49 16.35 -21.45 -38.91
CA TYR A 49 15.62 -20.54 -38.01
C TYR A 49 14.96 -21.28 -36.85
N ALA A 50 14.44 -22.49 -37.08
CA ALA A 50 13.90 -23.33 -36.02
C ALA A 50 14.99 -23.67 -34.98
N GLU A 51 16.18 -24.04 -35.43
CA GLU A 51 17.31 -24.33 -34.54
C GLU A 51 17.76 -23.08 -33.77
N GLN A 52 17.84 -21.92 -34.44
CA GLN A 52 18.19 -20.66 -33.79
C GLN A 52 17.17 -20.27 -32.71
N LYS A 53 15.88 -20.48 -32.95
CA LYS A 53 14.82 -20.22 -31.96
C LYS A 53 14.99 -21.10 -30.72
N VAL A 54 15.27 -22.39 -30.90
CA VAL A 54 15.53 -23.32 -29.79
C VAL A 54 16.79 -22.92 -29.01
N LYS A 55 17.86 -22.55 -29.71
CA LYS A 55 19.10 -22.06 -29.09
C LYS A 55 18.87 -20.77 -28.30
N ALA A 56 18.10 -19.82 -28.85
CA ALA A 56 17.76 -18.57 -28.20
C ALA A 56 16.93 -18.80 -26.92
N GLN A 57 15.91 -19.64 -26.98
CA GLN A 57 15.11 -20.01 -25.81
C GLN A 57 15.96 -20.68 -24.73
N ARG A 58 16.84 -21.62 -25.11
CA ARG A 58 17.75 -22.28 -24.17
C ARG A 58 18.70 -21.28 -23.50
N ARG A 59 19.24 -20.31 -24.26
CA ARG A 59 20.09 -19.24 -23.71
C ARG A 59 19.29 -18.33 -22.75
N ALA A 60 18.05 -18.00 -23.06
CA ALA A 60 17.18 -17.21 -22.19
C ALA A 60 16.87 -17.96 -20.87
N ASP A 61 16.52 -19.24 -20.97
CA ASP A 61 16.33 -20.10 -19.79
C ASP A 61 17.58 -20.16 -18.93
N TYR A 62 18.77 -20.28 -19.55
CA TYR A 62 20.04 -20.34 -18.85
C TYR A 62 20.33 -19.06 -18.08
N ARG A 63 20.14 -17.89 -18.70
CA ARG A 63 20.28 -16.60 -18.02
C ARG A 63 19.32 -16.45 -16.84
N LEU A 64 18.08 -16.91 -17.01
CA LEU A 64 17.09 -16.87 -15.94
C LEU A 64 17.47 -17.81 -14.77
N TRP A 65 18.00 -19.00 -15.07
CA TRP A 65 18.51 -19.92 -14.06
C TRP A 65 19.72 -19.35 -13.30
N GLU A 66 20.69 -18.76 -14.00
CA GLU A 66 21.81 -18.06 -13.36
C GLU A 66 21.32 -16.95 -12.42
N LYS A 67 20.37 -16.13 -12.88
CA LYS A 67 19.73 -15.08 -12.05
C LYS A 67 19.03 -15.67 -10.82
N SER A 68 18.39 -16.84 -10.95
CA SER A 68 17.72 -17.51 -9.83
C SER A 68 18.68 -17.92 -8.72
N LYS A 69 19.89 -18.36 -9.06
CA LYS A 69 20.92 -18.72 -8.08
C LYS A 69 21.39 -17.51 -7.28
N THR A 70 21.39 -16.32 -7.88
CA THR A 70 21.77 -15.08 -7.20
C THR A 70 20.66 -14.54 -6.31
N LEU A 71 19.40 -14.57 -6.79
CA LEU A 71 18.28 -13.92 -6.10
C LEU A 71 17.56 -14.82 -5.09
N ALA A 72 17.62 -16.14 -5.26
CA ALA A 72 16.96 -17.11 -4.39
C ALA A 72 17.81 -18.40 -4.27
N PRO A 73 19.02 -18.33 -3.68
CA PRO A 73 19.99 -19.41 -3.67
C PRO A 73 19.47 -20.72 -3.05
N ASP A 74 18.63 -20.64 -2.01
CA ASP A 74 18.11 -21.81 -1.30
C ASP A 74 17.02 -22.57 -2.09
N ASP A 75 16.28 -21.85 -2.93
CA ASP A 75 15.15 -22.40 -3.69
C ASP A 75 15.51 -22.75 -5.14
N ALA A 76 16.57 -22.14 -5.66
CA ALA A 76 17.03 -22.34 -7.03
C ALA A 76 17.42 -23.82 -7.28
N PRO A 77 16.96 -24.43 -8.37
CA PRO A 77 17.38 -25.78 -8.74
C PRO A 77 18.89 -25.84 -8.96
N LYS A 78 19.53 -26.88 -8.39
CA LYS A 78 20.98 -27.11 -8.51
C LYS A 78 21.45 -27.30 -9.96
N THR A 79 20.56 -27.77 -10.84
CA THR A 79 20.89 -28.07 -12.24
C THR A 79 20.00 -27.30 -13.20
N PHE A 80 20.57 -26.90 -14.34
CA PHE A 80 19.84 -26.25 -15.42
C PHE A 80 18.73 -27.12 -16.02
N SER A 81 18.95 -28.43 -16.13
CA SER A 81 17.94 -29.40 -16.58
C SER A 81 16.74 -29.44 -15.62
N GLY A 82 17.00 -29.45 -14.31
CA GLY A 82 15.96 -29.37 -13.28
C GLY A 82 15.16 -28.08 -13.37
N PHE A 83 15.83 -26.93 -13.54
CA PHE A 83 15.16 -25.64 -13.75
C PHE A 83 14.23 -25.65 -14.98
N ARG A 84 14.70 -26.15 -16.13
CA ARG A 84 13.89 -26.23 -17.35
C ARG A 84 12.73 -27.22 -17.24
N ALA A 85 12.87 -28.30 -16.47
CA ALA A 85 11.78 -29.23 -16.21
C ALA A 85 10.70 -28.55 -15.35
N MET A 86 11.13 -27.91 -14.26
CA MET A 86 10.26 -27.17 -13.34
C MET A 86 9.50 -26.03 -14.02
N LYS A 87 10.19 -25.24 -14.86
CA LYS A 87 9.60 -24.17 -15.67
C LYS A 87 8.60 -24.67 -16.70
N ARG A 88 8.89 -25.78 -17.39
CA ARG A 88 7.97 -26.37 -18.38
C ARG A 88 6.70 -26.94 -17.74
N ALA A 89 6.83 -27.50 -16.55
CA ALA A 89 5.71 -28.04 -15.79
C ALA A 89 4.89 -26.96 -15.06
N ASP A 90 5.35 -25.70 -15.08
CA ASP A 90 4.85 -24.60 -14.25
C ASP A 90 4.58 -25.03 -12.80
N SER A 91 5.53 -25.77 -12.20
CA SER A 91 5.28 -26.35 -10.89
C SER A 91 5.15 -25.28 -9.81
N GLU A 92 4.48 -25.60 -8.70
CA GLU A 92 4.32 -24.70 -7.56
C GLU A 92 5.68 -24.16 -7.07
N ARG A 93 6.72 -25.00 -7.07
CA ARG A 93 8.09 -24.60 -6.74
C ARG A 93 8.68 -23.58 -7.71
N TYR A 94 8.35 -23.65 -9.01
CA TYR A 94 8.76 -22.61 -9.97
C TYR A 94 8.01 -21.30 -9.75
N GLN A 95 6.72 -21.36 -9.44
CA GLN A 95 5.91 -20.18 -9.12
C GLN A 95 6.45 -19.46 -7.88
N GLN A 96 6.75 -20.21 -6.81
CA GLN A 96 7.38 -19.69 -5.60
C GLN A 96 8.78 -19.12 -5.87
N LEU A 97 9.61 -19.82 -6.65
CA LEU A 97 10.92 -19.32 -7.05
C LEU A 97 10.81 -18.00 -7.84
N ARG A 98 9.86 -17.90 -8.78
CA ARG A 98 9.59 -16.65 -9.50
C ARG A 98 9.21 -15.52 -8.55
N MET A 99 8.28 -15.77 -7.62
CA MET A 99 7.90 -14.77 -6.62
C MET A 99 9.09 -14.30 -5.79
N LYS A 100 10.00 -15.20 -5.41
CA LYS A 100 11.21 -14.86 -4.66
C LYS A 100 12.24 -14.11 -5.51
N MET A 101 12.42 -14.48 -6.78
CA MET A 101 13.28 -13.75 -7.72
C MET A 101 12.72 -12.36 -8.09
N GLU A 102 11.41 -12.18 -8.02
CA GLU A 102 10.72 -10.90 -8.20
C GLU A 102 10.78 -10.03 -6.92
N ARG A 103 11.22 -10.58 -5.77
CA ARG A 103 11.57 -9.79 -4.57
C ARG A 103 12.99 -9.21 -4.73
N PRO A 104 13.20 -7.89 -4.81
CA PRO A 104 14.48 -7.24 -4.67
C PRO A 104 15.19 -7.65 -3.38
N PRO A 105 16.53 -7.49 -3.39
CA PRO A 105 17.36 -7.77 -2.22
C PRO A 105 16.73 -7.11 -0.99
N GLN A 106 16.64 -7.88 0.10
CA GLN A 106 16.26 -7.31 1.38
C GLN A 106 17.19 -6.14 1.65
N VAL A 107 16.62 -4.95 1.82
CA VAL A 107 17.39 -3.75 2.13
C VAL A 107 18.09 -4.01 3.47
N VAL A 108 19.42 -4.17 3.42
CA VAL A 108 20.22 -4.37 4.62
C VAL A 108 20.22 -3.04 5.38
N ILE A 109 19.53 -3.03 6.53
CA ILE A 109 19.45 -1.85 7.40
C ILE A 109 20.74 -1.81 8.23
N ASN A 110 21.60 -0.84 7.94
CA ASN A 110 22.84 -0.61 8.69
C ASN A 110 22.54 -0.19 10.14
N GLU A 111 23.52 -0.29 11.03
CA GLU A 111 23.36 0.01 12.47
C GLU A 111 22.82 1.42 12.74
N ASN A 112 23.30 2.43 12.00
CA ASN A 112 22.81 3.81 12.10
C ASN A 112 21.29 3.90 11.80
N MET A 113 20.83 3.23 10.74
CA MET A 113 19.42 3.20 10.38
C MET A 113 18.58 2.40 11.38
N GLN A 114 19.14 1.39 12.03
CA GLN A 114 18.44 0.71 13.13
C GLN A 114 18.21 1.65 14.31
N GLU A 115 19.19 2.48 14.66
CA GLU A 115 19.04 3.50 15.71
C GLU A 115 17.98 4.53 15.32
N VAL A 116 18.00 5.02 14.08
CA VAL A 116 17.02 5.98 13.56
C VAL A 116 15.60 5.40 13.61
N LEU A 117 15.42 4.16 13.17
CA LEU A 117 14.12 3.47 13.19
C LEU A 117 13.63 3.20 14.63
N THR A 118 14.54 2.84 15.53
CA THR A 118 14.23 2.67 16.96
C THR A 118 13.77 4.01 17.56
N LYS A 119 14.51 5.10 17.31
CA LYS A 119 14.14 6.44 17.76
C LYS A 119 12.80 6.90 17.18
N TYR A 120 12.56 6.63 15.89
CA TYR A 120 11.34 6.99 15.21
C TYR A 120 10.12 6.33 15.87
N THR A 121 10.19 5.01 16.08
CA THR A 121 9.11 4.22 16.70
C THR A 121 8.96 4.47 18.20
N SER A 122 9.97 5.04 18.87
CA SER A 122 9.92 5.41 20.29
C SER A 122 9.57 6.87 20.57
N GLY A 123 9.12 7.64 19.57
CA GLY A 123 8.60 9.01 19.75
C GLY A 123 9.52 10.15 19.30
N GLY A 124 10.74 9.86 18.85
CA GLY A 124 11.68 10.85 18.31
C GLY A 124 11.49 11.15 16.81
N TYR A 125 10.26 11.04 16.30
CA TYR A 125 9.94 11.07 14.86
C TYR A 125 9.66 12.47 14.30
N ILE A 126 9.40 13.48 15.13
CA ILE A 126 8.85 14.78 14.70
C ILE A 126 9.73 15.45 13.65
N ASP A 127 11.04 15.61 13.93
CA ASP A 127 11.97 16.27 13.00
C ASP A 127 12.09 15.50 11.67
N ILE A 128 12.06 14.17 11.73
CA ILE A 128 12.12 13.30 10.54
C ILE A 128 10.86 13.48 9.69
N CYS A 129 9.67 13.47 10.32
CA CYS A 129 8.40 13.66 9.64
C CYS A 129 8.26 15.05 9.04
N ASP A 130 8.59 16.10 9.79
CA ASP A 130 8.47 17.48 9.31
C ASP A 130 9.51 17.77 8.22
N TYR A 131 10.75 17.31 8.36
CA TYR A 131 11.77 17.51 7.33
C TYR A 131 11.46 16.70 6.06
N SER A 132 11.05 15.45 6.17
CA SER A 132 10.61 14.68 4.99
C SER A 132 9.37 15.27 4.33
N GLN A 133 8.44 15.83 5.10
CA GLN A 133 7.29 16.54 4.55
C GLN A 133 7.71 17.82 3.85
N TYR A 134 8.65 18.59 4.41
CA TYR A 134 9.23 19.76 3.75
C TYR A 134 9.88 19.42 2.40
N LEU A 135 10.53 18.27 2.27
CA LEU A 135 11.13 17.83 1.01
C LEU A 135 10.09 17.44 -0.05
N GLU A 136 8.97 16.83 0.36
CA GLU A 136 7.93 16.34 -0.57
C GLU A 136 6.90 17.43 -0.92
N ASP A 137 6.40 18.14 0.09
CA ASP A 137 5.45 19.25 -0.03
C ASP A 137 5.43 20.10 1.26
N PRO A 138 6.12 21.26 1.26
CA PRO A 138 6.14 22.19 2.39
C PRO A 138 4.75 22.65 2.86
N SER A 139 3.74 22.67 1.98
CA SER A 139 2.39 23.10 2.37
C SER A 139 1.72 22.12 3.33
N GLY A 140 2.18 20.86 3.37
CA GLY A 140 1.69 19.80 4.24
C GLY A 140 2.26 19.79 5.67
N LEU A 141 3.09 20.79 6.04
CA LEU A 141 3.74 20.86 7.36
C LEU A 141 2.74 20.94 8.54
N ARG A 142 3.13 20.37 9.69
CA ARG A 142 2.28 20.25 10.90
C ARG A 142 1.71 21.60 11.36
N TYR A 143 2.47 22.69 11.27
CA TYR A 143 2.04 24.05 11.61
C TYR A 143 1.22 24.71 10.49
N SER A 144 0.21 23.98 10.01
CA SER A 144 -0.78 24.47 9.03
C SER A 144 -0.17 25.05 7.75
N GLY A 145 0.99 24.54 7.32
CA GLY A 145 1.69 25.06 6.15
C GLY A 145 2.34 26.43 6.34
N ASP A 146 2.65 26.87 7.57
CA ASP A 146 3.50 28.04 7.82
C ASP A 146 4.96 27.71 7.46
N VAL A 147 5.21 27.69 6.15
CA VAL A 147 6.50 27.38 5.54
C VAL A 147 7.57 28.37 6.00
N GLU A 148 7.21 29.62 6.23
CA GLU A 148 8.15 30.68 6.58
C GLU A 148 8.63 30.52 8.03
N PHE A 149 7.72 30.25 8.97
CA PHE A 149 8.08 29.89 10.33
C PHE A 149 8.97 28.65 10.36
N TYR A 150 8.60 27.60 9.62
CA TYR A 150 9.39 26.38 9.57
C TYR A 150 10.80 26.67 9.03
N LYS A 151 10.94 27.33 7.88
CA LYS A 151 12.23 27.66 7.27
C LYS A 151 13.12 28.52 8.18
N ASN A 152 12.55 29.49 8.87
CA ASN A 152 13.31 30.48 9.63
C ASN A 152 13.57 30.08 11.09
N LYS A 153 12.76 29.19 11.67
CA LYS A 153 12.83 28.82 13.10
C LYS A 153 13.10 27.35 13.35
N LEU A 154 12.41 26.45 12.63
CA LEU A 154 12.48 25.01 12.92
C LEU A 154 13.56 24.32 12.09
N LEU A 155 13.58 24.52 10.78
CA LEU A 155 14.54 23.90 9.87
C LEU A 155 16.00 24.14 10.29
N PRO A 156 16.43 25.36 10.70
CA PRO A 156 17.80 25.61 11.16
C PRO A 156 18.15 24.92 12.48
N SER A 157 17.14 24.51 13.27
CA SER A 157 17.33 23.80 14.54
C SER A 157 17.50 22.28 14.38
N ILE A 158 17.16 21.74 13.20
CA ILE A 158 17.30 20.31 12.91
C ILE A 158 18.78 19.99 12.66
N PRO A 159 19.39 19.04 13.39
CA PRO A 159 20.79 18.66 13.17
C PRO A 159 21.03 18.13 11.75
N GLU A 160 22.19 18.46 11.16
CA GLU A 160 22.57 17.99 9.82
C GLU A 160 22.53 16.46 9.70
N LYS A 161 22.92 15.75 10.78
CA LYS A 161 22.83 14.29 10.85
C LYS A 161 21.39 13.81 10.67
N THR A 162 20.43 14.41 11.38
CA THR A 162 18.99 14.07 11.26
C THR A 162 18.48 14.30 9.84
N MET A 163 18.93 15.37 9.18
CA MET A 163 18.55 15.63 7.78
C MET A 163 19.07 14.53 6.84
N LYS A 164 20.35 14.15 6.98
CA LYS A 164 20.96 13.05 6.19
C LYS A 164 20.25 11.72 6.44
N ASP A 165 20.04 11.38 7.71
CA ASP A 165 19.35 10.16 8.13
C ASP A 165 17.91 10.11 7.58
N THR A 166 17.22 11.26 7.52
CA THR A 166 15.88 11.36 6.92
C THR A 166 15.89 11.06 5.43
N VAL A 167 16.84 11.63 4.68
CA VAL A 167 16.98 11.37 3.24
C VAL A 167 17.31 9.90 2.97
N GLU A 168 18.21 9.32 3.78
CA GLU A 168 18.54 7.89 3.69
C GLU A 168 17.29 7.04 3.94
N LEU A 169 16.53 7.31 5.00
CA LEU A 169 15.30 6.59 5.33
C LEU A 169 14.24 6.71 4.23
N MET A 170 14.04 7.90 3.66
CA MET A 170 13.15 8.08 2.49
C MET A 170 13.61 7.21 1.31
N GLY A 171 14.92 7.14 1.07
CA GLY A 171 15.52 6.27 0.06
C GLY A 171 15.24 4.79 0.35
N LEU A 172 15.40 4.34 1.60
CA LEU A 172 15.11 2.96 2.01
C LEU A 172 13.64 2.60 1.74
N ILE A 173 12.70 3.49 2.03
CA ILE A 173 11.26 3.28 1.78
C ILE A 173 10.98 3.25 0.26
N LYS A 174 11.50 4.22 -0.50
CA LYS A 174 11.30 4.31 -1.97
C LYS A 174 11.92 3.14 -2.73
N ASN A 175 12.93 2.48 -2.15
CA ASN A 175 13.57 1.30 -2.71
C ASN A 175 12.92 -0.03 -2.28
N GLN A 176 11.89 0.02 -1.43
CA GLN A 176 11.12 -1.19 -1.11
C GLN A 176 10.37 -1.72 -2.32
N ASN A 177 10.05 -2.99 -2.23
CA ASN A 177 9.07 -3.59 -3.12
C ASN A 177 7.69 -2.99 -2.93
N PRO A 178 6.99 -2.74 -4.04
CA PRO A 178 5.56 -2.58 -3.98
C PRO A 178 4.92 -3.87 -3.43
N SER A 179 4.02 -3.73 -2.46
CA SER A 179 3.19 -4.79 -1.89
C SER A 179 1.71 -4.44 -2.04
N LYS A 180 0.83 -5.45 -2.01
CA LYS A 180 -0.63 -5.27 -1.96
C LYS A 180 -1.19 -5.21 -0.54
N THR A 181 -0.34 -5.33 0.48
CA THR A 181 -0.77 -5.33 1.89
C THR A 181 -1.47 -4.03 2.24
N THR A 182 -2.77 -4.04 2.50
CA THR A 182 -3.47 -2.82 2.92
C THR A 182 -2.87 -2.26 4.21
N LEU A 183 -2.67 -0.94 4.21
CA LEU A 183 -2.13 -0.18 5.32
C LEU A 183 -3.17 0.82 5.82
N TYR A 184 -3.22 1.00 7.14
CA TYR A 184 -4.18 1.84 7.84
C TYR A 184 -3.49 2.94 8.65
N ARG A 185 -4.01 4.16 8.60
CA ARG A 185 -3.53 5.28 9.42
C ARG A 185 -4.71 6.08 9.92
N ILE A 186 -4.62 6.54 11.16
CA ILE A 186 -5.61 7.41 11.79
C ILE A 186 -4.98 8.79 12.07
N GLU A 187 -5.68 9.86 11.72
CA GLU A 187 -5.28 11.23 12.01
C GLU A 187 -6.45 12.03 12.59
N ASN A 188 -6.13 12.86 13.59
CA ASN A 188 -7.10 13.77 14.21
C ASN A 188 -7.10 15.14 13.51
N ARG A 189 -7.20 15.10 12.18
CA ARG A 189 -7.32 16.25 11.30
C ARG A 189 -8.39 15.96 10.28
N TYR A 190 -9.42 16.79 10.26
CA TYR A 190 -10.40 16.81 9.19
C TYR A 190 -10.08 17.94 8.22
N ARG A 191 -10.18 17.61 6.93
CA ARG A 191 -10.34 18.58 5.86
C ARG A 191 -11.27 17.99 4.82
N GLU A 192 -11.76 18.83 3.92
CA GLU A 192 -12.52 18.35 2.79
C GLU A 192 -11.62 17.65 1.77
N TYR A 193 -11.75 16.33 1.66
CA TYR A 193 -11.05 15.52 0.67
C TYR A 193 -11.88 15.34 -0.60
N LYS A 194 -11.23 15.40 -1.76
CA LYS A 194 -11.89 15.17 -3.05
C LYS A 194 -11.30 13.96 -3.76
N LYS A 195 -12.17 13.12 -4.31
CA LYS A 195 -11.72 12.02 -5.19
C LYS A 195 -10.96 12.60 -6.38
N GLY A 196 -9.81 11.99 -6.69
CA GLY A 196 -8.89 12.44 -7.72
C GLY A 196 -7.81 13.40 -7.24
N GLU A 197 -7.92 13.94 -6.02
CA GLU A 197 -6.90 14.78 -5.40
C GLU A 197 -5.59 13.99 -5.16
N GLU A 198 -4.46 14.68 -5.29
CA GLU A 198 -3.14 14.13 -5.00
C GLU A 198 -2.69 14.57 -3.60
N LEU A 199 -2.23 13.61 -2.81
CA LEU A 199 -1.59 13.80 -1.52
C LEU A 199 -0.09 13.61 -1.69
N ARG A 200 0.70 14.55 -1.18
CA ARG A 200 2.16 14.50 -1.18
C ARG A 200 2.66 14.38 0.25
N TRP A 201 3.19 13.22 0.59
CA TRP A 201 3.56 12.90 1.95
C TRP A 201 5.05 12.68 2.09
N GLY A 202 5.61 13.34 3.11
CA GLY A 202 6.83 12.88 3.76
C GLY A 202 6.64 11.50 4.41
N ILE A 203 7.54 11.13 5.29
CA ILE A 203 7.47 9.84 5.97
C ILE A 203 6.22 9.83 6.88
N LYS A 204 5.38 8.80 6.71
CA LYS A 204 4.18 8.57 7.52
C LYS A 204 4.14 7.13 8.02
N SER A 205 3.82 6.95 9.30
CA SER A 205 3.50 5.64 9.88
C SER A 205 2.12 5.16 9.49
N PHE A 206 2.03 3.90 9.13
CA PHE A 206 0.80 3.15 8.95
C PHE A 206 0.89 1.83 9.71
N SER A 207 -0.26 1.26 10.07
CA SER A 207 -0.40 -0.10 10.59
C SER A 207 -0.77 -1.05 9.46
N ARG A 208 -0.21 -2.27 9.47
CA ARG A 208 -0.69 -3.40 8.63
C ARG A 208 -1.85 -4.17 9.27
N ASP A 209 -2.13 -3.90 10.53
CA ASP A 209 -3.23 -4.50 11.28
C ASP A 209 -4.47 -3.60 11.17
N GLU A 210 -5.56 -4.12 10.62
CA GLU A 210 -6.84 -3.42 10.48
C GLU A 210 -7.46 -3.10 11.84
N SER A 211 -7.34 -4.03 12.79
CA SER A 211 -7.90 -3.86 14.14
C SER A 211 -7.19 -2.80 14.97
N PHE A 212 -6.06 -2.26 14.48
CA PHE A 212 -5.42 -1.06 15.02
C PHE A 212 -6.38 0.13 15.03
N ILE A 213 -7.24 0.30 14.02
CA ILE A 213 -8.17 1.44 13.98
C ILE A 213 -9.13 1.38 15.16
N ASP A 214 -9.71 0.22 15.44
CA ASP A 214 -10.64 0.05 16.55
C ASP A 214 -9.92 0.24 17.89
N ARG A 215 -8.75 -0.37 18.08
CA ARG A 215 -7.96 -0.16 19.31
C ARG A 215 -7.53 1.29 19.52
N ALA A 216 -7.17 1.99 18.45
CA ALA A 216 -6.78 3.40 18.52
C ALA A 216 -7.98 4.32 18.86
N LEU A 217 -9.17 3.98 18.37
CA LEU A 217 -10.41 4.70 18.69
C LEU A 217 -10.90 4.41 20.11
N ASP A 218 -10.72 3.18 20.58
CA ASP A 218 -11.12 2.74 21.92
C ASP A 218 -10.04 3.05 22.99
N MET A 219 -8.97 3.74 22.59
CA MET A 219 -7.82 4.09 23.42
C MET A 219 -7.14 2.89 24.12
N SER A 220 -7.23 1.71 23.50
CA SER A 220 -6.71 0.45 24.03
C SER A 220 -5.40 -0.01 23.39
N ASP A 221 -4.81 0.78 22.49
CA ASP A 221 -3.52 0.47 21.85
C ASP A 221 -2.36 1.07 22.66
N GLU A 222 -1.55 0.22 23.29
CA GLU A 222 -0.40 0.64 24.10
C GLU A 222 0.63 1.42 23.25
N GLY A 223 1.04 2.59 23.72
CA GLY A 223 1.99 3.45 23.00
C GLY A 223 1.32 4.45 22.04
N PHE A 224 0.02 4.35 21.79
CA PHE A 224 -0.73 5.32 21.01
C PHE A 224 -1.48 6.31 21.92
N ILE A 225 -0.88 7.47 22.16
CA ILE A 225 -1.50 8.58 22.87
C ILE A 225 -1.70 9.72 21.88
N PHE A 226 -2.94 10.17 21.67
CA PHE A 226 -3.20 11.41 20.96
C PHE A 226 -2.72 12.62 21.78
N ASP A 227 -1.41 12.89 21.81
CA ASP A 227 -0.79 14.16 22.24
C ASP A 227 -1.38 14.78 23.53
N GLY A 228 -1.74 13.94 24.52
CA GLY A 228 -2.41 14.33 25.77
C GLY A 228 -3.80 14.98 25.61
N ARG A 229 -4.38 14.98 24.42
CA ARG A 229 -5.67 15.59 24.09
C ARG A 229 -6.68 14.52 23.70
N SER A 230 -7.83 14.59 24.36
CA SER A 230 -9.01 13.79 24.05
C SER A 230 -9.32 13.77 22.54
N ILE A 231 -9.56 12.57 22.00
CA ILE A 231 -10.13 12.38 20.66
C ILE A 231 -11.61 12.74 20.62
N PHE A 232 -12.28 12.75 21.78
CA PHE A 232 -13.71 12.97 21.91
C PHE A 232 -14.12 14.33 21.31
N GLY A 233 -15.10 14.29 20.41
CA GLY A 233 -15.66 15.47 19.75
C GLY A 233 -14.87 16.01 18.55
N LYS A 234 -13.90 15.26 18.01
CA LYS A 234 -13.17 15.66 16.79
C LYS A 234 -13.44 14.71 15.63
N ASP A 235 -13.54 15.28 14.43
CA ASP A 235 -13.64 14.51 13.20
C ASP A 235 -12.31 13.78 12.93
N ILE A 236 -12.39 12.48 12.73
CA ILE A 236 -11.24 11.60 12.49
C ILE A 236 -11.13 11.30 11.00
N THR A 237 -9.91 11.33 10.49
CA THR A 237 -9.60 10.82 9.16
C THR A 237 -8.89 9.48 9.28
N ILE A 238 -9.40 8.46 8.59
CA ILE A 238 -8.79 7.15 8.44
C ILE A 238 -8.31 7.04 7.00
N TYR A 239 -7.01 6.83 6.79
CA TYR A 239 -6.45 6.52 5.49
C TYR A 239 -6.28 5.02 5.35
N LYS A 240 -6.69 4.48 4.19
CA LYS A 240 -6.41 3.09 3.81
C LYS A 240 -5.77 3.02 2.43
N THR A 241 -4.69 2.26 2.28
CA THR A 241 -4.04 2.08 0.98
C THR A 241 -4.80 1.06 0.12
N LYS A 242 -4.79 1.29 -1.20
CA LYS A 242 -5.32 0.39 -2.22
C LYS A 242 -4.25 0.15 -3.27
N GLY A 243 -4.19 -1.07 -3.79
CA GLY A 243 -3.28 -1.44 -4.87
C GLY A 243 -1.85 -1.67 -4.38
N MET A 244 -0.92 -1.68 -5.33
CA MET A 244 0.50 -1.87 -5.06
C MET A 244 1.07 -0.58 -4.47
N HIS A 245 1.80 -0.68 -3.37
CA HIS A 245 2.52 0.46 -2.80
C HIS A 245 3.78 0.03 -2.06
N LYS A 246 4.74 0.95 -1.96
CA LYS A 246 6.01 0.73 -1.27
C LYS A 246 5.90 1.14 0.19
N SER A 247 6.37 0.27 1.08
CA SER A 247 6.40 0.54 2.52
C SER A 247 7.55 -0.21 3.17
N LEU A 248 8.19 0.40 4.17
CA LEU A 248 9.23 -0.24 4.99
C LEU A 248 8.60 -0.81 6.26
N ASP A 249 8.72 -2.12 6.45
CA ASP A 249 8.35 -2.78 7.70
C ASP A 249 9.32 -2.40 8.83
N VAL A 250 8.80 -1.79 9.90
CA VAL A 250 9.58 -1.34 11.06
C VAL A 250 9.13 -1.98 12.37
N SER A 251 8.25 -2.98 12.34
CA SER A 251 7.69 -3.59 13.55
C SER A 251 8.75 -4.11 14.50
N LYS A 252 9.85 -4.67 13.97
CA LYS A 252 10.97 -5.20 14.75
C LYS A 252 11.76 -4.15 15.55
N PHE A 253 11.60 -2.86 15.22
CA PHE A 253 12.27 -1.76 15.91
C PHE A 253 11.36 -1.10 16.95
N SER A 254 10.04 -1.33 16.86
CA SER A 254 9.08 -0.78 17.81
C SER A 254 9.16 -1.53 19.13
N LYS A 255 9.18 -0.77 20.23
CA LYS A 255 9.05 -1.32 21.59
C LYS A 255 7.65 -1.89 21.85
N TYR A 256 6.65 -1.50 21.06
CA TYR A 256 5.23 -1.73 21.33
C TYR A 256 4.62 -2.94 20.58
N ASN A 257 5.45 -3.82 19.98
CA ASN A 257 4.97 -4.97 19.18
C ASN A 257 3.88 -4.60 18.15
N GLN A 258 3.99 -3.40 17.57
CA GLN A 258 3.02 -2.86 16.62
C GLN A 258 3.36 -3.30 15.20
N SER A 259 2.34 -3.57 14.39
CA SER A 259 2.49 -3.97 12.97
C SER A 259 2.80 -2.77 12.05
N GLU A 260 3.71 -1.90 12.47
CA GLU A 260 3.98 -0.60 11.83
C GLU A 260 4.75 -0.75 10.50
N SER A 261 4.44 0.13 9.56
CA SER A 261 5.14 0.29 8.29
C SER A 261 5.20 1.76 7.88
N LEU A 262 6.35 2.19 7.39
CA LEU A 262 6.58 3.57 6.94
C LEU A 262 6.35 3.71 5.45
N VAL A 263 5.67 4.78 5.06
CA VAL A 263 5.42 5.13 3.66
C VAL A 263 5.94 6.54 3.36
N VAL A 264 6.22 6.83 2.09
CA VAL A 264 6.59 8.17 1.60
C VAL A 264 6.16 8.31 0.14
N GLY A 265 5.85 9.52 -0.31
CA GLY A 265 5.64 9.83 -1.73
C GLY A 265 4.25 10.36 -2.06
N ARG A 266 3.81 10.10 -3.29
CA ARG A 266 2.58 10.67 -3.87
C ARG A 266 1.47 9.65 -3.90
N TYR A 267 0.28 10.05 -3.48
CA TYR A 267 -0.89 9.20 -3.42
C TYR A 267 -2.10 9.89 -4.04
N LYS A 268 -2.87 9.17 -4.84
CA LYS A 268 -4.13 9.67 -5.38
C LYS A 268 -5.28 9.20 -4.49
N ILE A 269 -6.19 10.11 -4.15
CA ILE A 269 -7.43 9.75 -3.49
C ILE A 269 -8.36 9.08 -4.50
N VAL A 270 -8.67 7.81 -4.29
CA VAL A 270 -9.52 7.03 -5.19
C VAL A 270 -10.94 6.88 -4.67
N ASP A 271 -11.15 7.08 -3.38
CA ASP A 271 -12.45 7.03 -2.74
C ASP A 271 -12.48 7.80 -1.42
N VAL A 272 -13.63 8.38 -1.09
CA VAL A 272 -13.86 9.10 0.17
C VAL A 272 -15.24 8.71 0.69
N GLU A 273 -15.26 8.10 1.87
CA GLU A 273 -16.48 7.72 2.57
C GLU A 273 -16.60 8.55 3.84
N ARG A 274 -17.78 9.16 4.06
CA ARG A 274 -18.08 9.91 5.27
C ARG A 274 -19.10 9.16 6.10
N ILE A 275 -18.69 8.79 7.30
CA ILE A 275 -19.53 8.17 8.32
C ILE A 275 -19.82 9.27 9.33
N THR A 276 -20.97 9.91 9.19
CA THR A 276 -21.45 10.90 10.16
C THR A 276 -22.21 10.20 11.26
N TYR A 277 -21.85 10.47 12.50
CA TYR A 277 -22.67 10.04 13.60
C TYR A 277 -23.90 10.94 13.73
N GLN A 278 -25.09 10.36 13.62
CA GLN A 278 -26.31 11.06 13.95
C GLN A 278 -26.59 10.91 15.43
N LYS A 279 -26.44 12.02 16.17
CA LYS A 279 -26.83 12.08 17.58
C LYS A 279 -28.28 11.62 17.75
N PRO A 280 -28.56 10.61 18.58
CA PRO A 280 -29.91 10.17 18.86
C PRO A 280 -30.69 11.35 19.45
N VAL A 281 -31.82 11.67 18.86
CA VAL A 281 -32.69 12.75 19.35
C VAL A 281 -33.27 12.31 20.69
N ILE A 282 -33.20 13.18 21.69
CA ILE A 282 -33.93 12.98 22.95
C ILE A 282 -35.38 13.37 22.70
N GLN A 283 -36.29 12.40 22.83
CA GLN A 283 -37.72 12.64 22.74
C GLN A 283 -38.29 13.00 24.11
N ASN A 284 -39.30 13.87 24.12
CA ASN A 284 -40.20 13.99 25.26
C ASN A 284 -41.22 12.83 25.28
N PHE A 285 -41.99 12.74 26.37
CA PHE A 285 -42.99 11.70 26.55
C PHE A 285 -43.99 11.58 25.38
N ASP A 286 -44.56 12.70 24.93
CA ASP A 286 -45.59 12.69 23.88
C ASP A 286 -45.02 12.24 22.53
N GLU A 287 -43.76 12.59 22.25
CA GLU A 287 -43.03 12.12 21.08
C GLU A 287 -42.68 10.63 21.15
N ALA A 288 -42.28 10.15 22.33
CA ALA A 288 -41.90 8.76 22.55
C ALA A 288 -43.09 7.79 22.43
N ILE A 289 -44.25 8.17 22.97
CA ILE A 289 -45.46 7.33 22.90
C ILE A 289 -45.93 7.14 21.45
N LYS A 290 -45.79 8.17 20.60
CA LYS A 290 -46.12 8.07 19.17
C LYS A 290 -45.27 7.05 18.41
N MET A 291 -44.15 6.61 18.97
CA MET A 291 -43.29 5.59 18.37
C MET A 291 -43.80 4.16 18.59
N GLY A 292 -44.92 3.98 19.30
CA GLY A 292 -45.62 2.69 19.40
C GLY A 292 -44.91 1.64 20.27
N LYS A 293 -44.02 2.07 21.18
CA LYS A 293 -43.28 1.20 22.10
C LYS A 293 -44.03 0.85 23.39
N TYR A 294 -45.12 1.58 23.67
CA TYR A 294 -45.93 1.43 24.87
C TYR A 294 -47.40 1.25 24.52
N GLU A 295 -48.07 0.41 25.28
CA GLU A 295 -49.51 0.24 25.26
C GLU A 295 -50.15 1.03 26.42
N GLU A 296 -51.15 1.85 26.10
CA GLU A 296 -51.95 2.57 27.09
C GLU A 296 -53.12 1.70 27.58
N PHE A 297 -53.32 1.61 28.90
CA PHE A 297 -54.44 0.88 29.48
C PHE A 297 -54.86 1.43 30.84
N ILE A 298 -56.08 1.09 31.27
CA ILE A 298 -56.58 1.38 32.61
C ILE A 298 -56.27 0.19 33.52
N SER A 299 -55.49 0.43 34.57
CA SER A 299 -55.15 -0.59 35.57
C SER A 299 -56.38 -1.04 36.37
N LYS A 300 -56.29 -2.20 37.05
CA LYS A 300 -57.35 -2.70 37.94
C LYS A 300 -57.76 -1.73 39.06
N LYS A 301 -56.90 -0.76 39.38
CA LYS A 301 -57.14 0.30 40.38
C LYS A 301 -57.78 1.56 39.76
N GLY A 302 -58.16 1.55 38.49
CA GLY A 302 -58.77 2.68 37.78
C GLY A 302 -57.79 3.73 37.27
N ASN A 303 -56.48 3.52 37.42
CA ASN A 303 -55.47 4.51 37.01
C ASN A 303 -54.99 4.26 35.58
N LEU A 304 -54.83 5.34 34.81
CA LEU A 304 -54.13 5.32 33.53
C LEU A 304 -52.68 4.84 33.70
N THR A 305 -52.24 3.90 32.87
CA THR A 305 -50.91 3.28 32.96
C THR A 305 -50.39 2.95 31.57
N TYR A 306 -49.08 3.07 31.38
CA TYR A 306 -48.37 2.68 30.15
C TYR A 306 -47.59 1.40 30.39
N ARG A 307 -47.67 0.44 29.47
CA ARG A 307 -46.90 -0.80 29.51
C ARG A 307 -45.94 -0.85 28.34
N GLU A 308 -44.66 -1.01 28.64
CA GLU A 308 -43.65 -1.21 27.61
C GLU A 308 -43.85 -2.59 26.95
N ILE A 309 -43.96 -2.61 25.63
CA ILE A 309 -44.32 -3.83 24.89
C ILE A 309 -43.21 -4.90 24.98
N SER A 310 -41.95 -4.48 24.97
CA SER A 310 -40.79 -5.37 24.98
C SER A 310 -40.57 -6.08 26.33
N THR A 311 -40.72 -5.35 27.44
CA THR A 311 -40.39 -5.85 28.78
C THR A 311 -41.61 -6.18 29.63
N GLY A 312 -42.79 -5.70 29.24
CA GLY A 312 -44.02 -5.79 30.03
C GLY A 312 -44.04 -4.88 31.26
N LYS A 313 -42.98 -4.08 31.50
CA LYS A 313 -42.92 -3.16 32.64
C LYS A 313 -43.97 -2.05 32.50
N THR A 314 -44.57 -1.69 33.63
CA THR A 314 -45.63 -0.69 33.68
C THR A 314 -45.18 0.60 34.35
N TYR A 315 -45.60 1.73 33.80
CA TYR A 315 -45.20 3.06 34.23
C TYR A 315 -46.43 3.97 34.39
N THR A 316 -46.42 4.82 35.42
CA THR A 316 -47.44 5.85 35.57
C THR A 316 -47.16 7.03 34.62
N PRO A 317 -48.18 7.79 34.21
CA PRO A 317 -47.99 8.98 33.36
C PRO A 317 -47.02 9.99 33.98
N GLN A 318 -47.08 10.20 35.30
CA GLN A 318 -46.19 11.11 36.01
C GLN A 318 -44.73 10.66 35.96
N ARG A 319 -44.47 9.35 36.11
CA ARG A 319 -43.12 8.80 35.98
C ARG A 319 -42.60 9.02 34.56
N MET A 320 -43.38 8.62 33.56
CA MET A 320 -42.99 8.74 32.15
C MET A 320 -42.68 10.19 31.74
N LYS A 321 -43.43 11.17 32.25
CA LYS A 321 -43.17 12.61 31.98
C LYS A 321 -41.85 13.12 32.56
N GLY A 322 -41.30 12.46 33.59
CA GLY A 322 -40.01 12.80 34.17
C GLY A 322 -38.81 12.12 33.49
N GLU A 323 -39.05 11.12 32.65
CA GLU A 323 -38.00 10.39 31.94
C GLU A 323 -37.62 11.09 30.63
N LYS A 324 -36.41 10.80 30.16
CA LYS A 324 -35.96 11.14 28.80
C LYS A 324 -36.00 9.89 27.94
N PHE A 325 -36.29 10.05 26.66
CA PHE A 325 -36.43 8.92 25.74
C PHE A 325 -35.45 9.02 24.58
N VAL A 326 -34.94 7.88 24.13
CA VAL A 326 -34.15 7.76 22.90
C VAL A 326 -34.75 6.63 22.07
N LYS A 327 -35.15 6.92 20.83
CA LYS A 327 -35.85 5.98 19.93
C LYS A 327 -37.11 5.36 20.56
N GLY A 328 -37.78 6.13 21.43
CA GLY A 328 -39.00 5.72 22.12
C GLY A 328 -38.77 4.83 23.35
N GLU A 329 -37.53 4.61 23.77
CA GLU A 329 -37.20 3.83 24.98
C GLU A 329 -36.70 4.77 26.07
N ILE A 330 -36.99 4.48 27.36
CA ILE A 330 -36.45 5.27 28.47
C ILE A 330 -34.92 5.20 28.40
N ALA A 331 -34.30 6.37 28.27
CA ALA A 331 -32.87 6.50 28.05
C ALA A 331 -32.11 6.39 29.37
N ASP A 332 -31.08 5.55 29.38
CA ASP A 332 -30.01 5.64 30.37
C ASP A 332 -29.16 6.86 30.01
N MET A 333 -29.32 7.93 30.79
CA MET A 333 -28.67 9.21 30.48
C MET A 333 -27.17 9.17 30.71
N ASP A 334 -26.68 8.38 31.68
CA ASP A 334 -25.24 8.23 31.91
C ASP A 334 -24.59 7.53 30.72
N LYS A 335 -25.20 6.40 30.30
CA LYS A 335 -24.77 5.69 29.09
C LYS A 335 -24.89 6.56 27.83
N TYR A 336 -25.96 7.33 27.69
CA TYR A 336 -26.15 8.26 26.56
C TYR A 336 -25.04 9.32 26.51
N TYR A 337 -24.62 9.87 27.65
CA TYR A 337 -23.53 10.85 27.69
C TYR A 337 -22.14 10.21 27.50
N GLU A 338 -21.92 8.96 27.92
CA GLU A 338 -20.71 8.20 27.59
C GLU A 338 -20.66 7.89 26.09
N GLU A 339 -21.76 7.40 25.53
CA GLU A 339 -21.96 7.19 24.10
C GLU A 339 -21.72 8.50 23.32
N GLU A 340 -22.33 9.62 23.73
CA GLU A 340 -22.14 10.95 23.12
C GLU A 340 -20.67 11.39 23.04
N ARG A 341 -19.84 11.01 24.02
CA ARG A 341 -18.40 11.32 23.99
C ARG A 341 -17.66 10.46 22.96
N ASN A 342 -18.10 9.23 22.72
CA ASN A 342 -17.41 8.23 21.91
C ASN A 342 -17.72 8.29 20.40
N PHE A 343 -18.68 9.12 19.98
CA PHE A 343 -19.05 9.18 18.58
C PHE A 343 -18.29 10.25 17.79
N LEU A 344 -17.29 9.80 17.05
CA LEU A 344 -16.48 10.62 16.15
C LEU A 344 -17.03 10.48 14.73
N ASN A 345 -17.24 11.59 14.02
CA ASN A 345 -17.42 11.51 12.58
C ASN A 345 -16.13 10.95 11.99
N LYS A 346 -16.27 9.96 11.10
CA LYS A 346 -15.13 9.33 10.44
C LYS A 346 -15.16 9.67 8.96
N THR A 347 -14.04 10.13 8.45
CA THR A 347 -13.80 10.21 7.00
C THR A 347 -12.81 9.12 6.65
N ILE A 348 -13.24 8.13 5.87
CA ILE A 348 -12.36 7.09 5.34
C ILE A 348 -11.90 7.54 3.96
N VAL A 349 -10.59 7.72 3.82
CA VAL A 349 -9.93 8.15 2.59
C VAL A 349 -9.15 6.97 2.03
N THR A 350 -9.59 6.45 0.89
CA THR A 350 -8.86 5.40 0.18
C THR A 350 -7.85 6.05 -0.75
N ILE A 351 -6.59 5.64 -0.63
CA ILE A 351 -5.48 6.21 -1.37
C ILE A 351 -4.74 5.14 -2.16
N GLU A 352 -4.21 5.49 -3.33
CA GLU A 352 -3.40 4.62 -4.18
C GLU A 352 -2.08 5.32 -4.51
N GLU A 353 -0.95 4.62 -4.37
CA GLU A 353 0.37 5.22 -4.65
C GLU A 353 0.48 5.57 -6.14
N VAL A 354 0.87 6.80 -6.43
CA VAL A 354 1.15 7.24 -7.80
C VAL A 354 2.55 6.76 -8.16
N THR A 355 2.62 5.64 -8.87
CA THR A 355 3.90 5.11 -9.36
C THR A 355 4.53 6.14 -10.31
N PRO A 356 5.82 6.50 -10.13
CA PRO A 356 6.52 7.43 -11.01
C PRO A 356 6.52 7.01 -12.49
#